data_AF-A0A6L6PI99-F1
#
_entry.id   AF-A0A6L6PI99-F1
#
_cell.length_a   1.000
_cell.length_b   1.000
_cell.length_c   1.000
_cell.angle_alpha   90.00
_cell.angle_beta   90.00
_cell.angle_gamma   90.00
#
_symmetry.space_group_name_H-M   'P 1'
#
loop_
_entity.id
_entity.type
_entity.pdbx_description
1 polymer ?
#
loop_
_entity_poly.entity_id
_entity_poly.type
_entity_poly.pdbx_seq_one_letter_code
_entity_poly.pdbx_strand_id
1 'polypeptide(L)'
;MGNAQFSGEPPLADPDLCIWFDGRRFHYQHYRYDILADAIAYATVDQRRPDFQPLPLPLTWEQWTEPTAEEAEIMATFGISYVNGSYRFREFRYDHLEHALSYAHQVSAKTSIEQAAQLTSHD
;
A
#
# COMPACT_ATOMS: atom_id res chain seq x y z
N MET A 1 7.19 4.34 1.94
CA MET A 1 6.37 4.75 0.79
C MET A 1 4.93 4.69 1.17
N GLY A 2 4.46 5.89 1.49
CA GLY A 2 3.07 6.22 1.68
C GLY A 2 2.45 6.52 0.32
N ASN A 3 1.23 6.04 0.15
CA ASN A 3 0.09 6.93 0.00
C ASN A 3 0.51 8.35 -0.37
N ALA A 4 0.70 8.62 -1.66
CA ALA A 4 0.87 9.98 -2.12
C ALA A 4 -0.48 10.66 -1.88
N GLN A 5 -0.51 11.57 -0.90
CA GLN A 5 -1.75 12.22 -0.51
C GLN A 5 -1.99 13.37 -1.49
N PHE A 6 -2.95 13.16 -2.37
CA PHE A 6 -3.40 14.16 -3.32
C PHE A 6 -4.56 14.95 -2.71
N SER A 7 -4.56 16.25 -2.97
CA SER A 7 -5.64 17.15 -2.59
C SER A 7 -6.32 17.61 -3.87
N GLY A 8 -7.64 17.42 -3.96
CA GLY A 8 -8.43 17.71 -5.17
C GLY A 8 -9.36 16.57 -5.54
N GLU A 9 -9.94 16.63 -6.74
CA GLU A 9 -10.85 15.60 -7.24
C GLU A 9 -10.07 14.30 -7.51
N PRO A 10 -10.48 13.17 -6.90
CA PRO A 10 -9.84 11.90 -7.18
C PRO A 10 -10.10 11.45 -8.62
N PRO A 11 -9.22 10.64 -9.22
CA PRO A 11 -9.45 10.02 -10.52
C PRO A 11 -10.64 9.06 -10.39
N LEU A 12 -11.80 9.53 -10.83
CA LEU A 12 -13.03 8.76 -10.81
C LEU A 12 -12.97 7.67 -11.87
N ALA A 13 -13.08 6.43 -11.42
CA ALA A 13 -13.31 5.29 -12.31
C ALA A 13 -14.74 5.32 -12.84
N ASP A 14 -15.68 5.75 -11.99
CA ASP A 14 -17.08 5.96 -12.34
C ASP A 14 -17.63 7.19 -11.58
N PRO A 15 -17.90 8.31 -12.28
CA PRO A 15 -18.35 9.53 -11.64
C PRO A 15 -19.80 9.46 -11.16
N ASP A 16 -20.67 8.71 -11.85
CA ASP A 16 -22.09 8.57 -11.50
C ASP A 16 -22.26 7.84 -10.15
N LEU A 17 -21.34 6.91 -9.87
CA LEU A 17 -21.32 6.15 -8.63
C LEU A 17 -20.33 6.72 -7.59
N CYS A 18 -19.63 7.81 -7.91
CA CYS A 18 -18.56 8.37 -7.08
C CYS A 18 -17.52 7.30 -6.67
N ILE A 19 -17.16 6.42 -7.61
CA ILE A 19 -16.14 5.38 -7.41
C ILE A 19 -14.80 5.93 -7.90
N TRP A 20 -13.80 5.93 -7.03
CA TRP A 20 -12.44 6.34 -7.39
C TRP A 20 -11.45 5.20 -7.24
N PHE A 21 -10.36 5.28 -8.01
CA PHE A 21 -9.29 4.31 -7.97
C PHE A 21 -8.08 4.91 -7.23
N ASP A 22 -7.62 4.23 -6.18
CA ASP A 22 -6.45 4.69 -5.41
C ASP A 22 -5.14 4.19 -6.01
N GLY A 23 -5.11 3.57 -7.19
CA GLY A 23 -3.89 2.95 -7.74
C GLY A 23 -3.75 1.45 -7.43
N ARG A 24 -4.56 0.92 -6.50
CA ARG A 24 -4.56 -0.52 -6.15
C ARG A 24 -5.97 -1.11 -6.05
N ARG A 25 -6.92 -0.34 -5.55
CA ARG A 25 -8.29 -0.71 -5.20
C ARG A 25 -9.27 0.38 -5.60
N PHE A 26 -10.50 -0.04 -5.82
CA PHE A 26 -11.63 0.84 -6.05
C PHE A 26 -12.27 1.18 -4.71
N HIS A 27 -12.51 2.47 -4.48
CA HIS A 27 -13.16 2.96 -3.28
C HIS A 27 -14.55 3.47 -3.63
N TYR A 28 -15.52 3.06 -2.81
CA TYR A 28 -16.90 3.53 -2.87
C TYR A 28 -17.33 3.88 -1.44
N GLN A 29 -17.55 5.17 -1.18
CA GLN A 29 -17.79 5.69 0.17
C GLN A 29 -16.72 5.22 1.19
N HIS A 30 -17.09 4.34 2.13
CA HIS A 30 -16.20 3.76 3.13
C HIS A 30 -15.70 2.35 2.76
N TYR A 31 -16.17 1.81 1.64
CA TYR A 31 -15.87 0.45 1.20
C TYR A 31 -14.74 0.43 0.18
N ARG A 32 -13.93 -0.63 0.25
CA ARG A 32 -12.78 -0.87 -0.62
C ARG A 32 -12.97 -2.19 -1.36
N TYR A 33 -12.78 -2.16 -2.67
CA TYR A 33 -12.96 -3.30 -3.57
C TYR A 33 -11.70 -3.53 -4.37
N ASP A 34 -11.32 -4.78 -4.56
CA ASP A 34 -10.19 -5.13 -5.43
C ASP A 34 -10.59 -5.07 -6.93
N ILE A 35 -11.89 -5.18 -7.25
CA ILE A 35 -12.42 -5.22 -8.62
C ILE A 35 -13.48 -4.12 -8.82
N LEU A 36 -13.40 -3.38 -9.93
CA LEU A 36 -14.36 -2.33 -10.27
C LEU A 36 -15.80 -2.86 -10.39
N ALA A 37 -15.97 -4.03 -11.01
CA ALA A 37 -17.28 -4.64 -11.21
C ALA A 37 -18.03 -4.89 -9.88
N ASP A 38 -17.31 -5.32 -8.83
CA ASP A 38 -17.92 -5.51 -7.51
C ASP A 38 -18.33 -4.17 -6.88
N ALA A 39 -17.48 -3.15 -7.00
CA ALA A 39 -17.79 -1.80 -6.52
C ALA A 39 -19.05 -1.25 -7.21
N ILE A 40 -19.15 -1.38 -8.54
CA ILE A 40 -20.31 -0.94 -9.33
C ILE A 40 -21.56 -1.72 -8.94
N ALA A 41 -21.46 -3.05 -8.82
CA ALA A 41 -22.59 -3.90 -8.44
C ALA A 41 -23.13 -3.51 -7.07
N TYR A 42 -22.24 -3.30 -6.09
CA TYR A 42 -22.63 -2.86 -4.76
C TYR A 42 -23.26 -1.47 -4.77
N ALA A 43 -22.63 -0.50 -5.43
CA ALA A 43 -23.14 0.87 -5.53
C ALA A 43 -24.54 0.91 -6.19
N THR A 44 -24.76 0.10 -7.22
CA THR A 44 -26.07 -0.03 -7.89
C THR A 44 -27.14 -0.57 -6.94
N VAL A 45 -26.78 -1.52 -6.08
CA VAL A 45 -27.70 -2.08 -5.06
C VAL A 45 -27.95 -1.05 -3.96
N ASP A 46 -26.92 -0.34 -3.52
CA ASP A 46 -27.02 0.64 -2.44
C ASP A 46 -27.87 1.84 -2.84
N GLN A 47 -27.74 2.35 -4.08
CA GLN A 47 -28.60 3.43 -4.62
C GLN A 47 -30.08 3.09 -4.68
N ARG A 48 -30.45 1.79 -4.75
CA ARG A 48 -31.85 1.36 -4.75
C ARG A 48 -32.48 1.37 -3.35
N ARG A 49 -31.68 1.61 -2.31
CA ARG A 49 -32.18 1.66 -0.94
C ARG A 49 -32.87 3.00 -0.68
N PRO A 50 -34.03 3.00 -0.01
CA PRO A 50 -34.76 4.24 0.29
C PRO A 50 -34.00 5.16 1.26
N ASP A 51 -33.09 4.60 2.06
CA ASP A 51 -32.24 5.33 3.02
C ASP A 51 -30.86 5.70 2.42
N PHE A 52 -30.69 5.56 1.11
CA PHE A 52 -29.41 5.85 0.46
C PHE A 52 -29.05 7.33 0.58
N GLN A 53 -27.86 7.59 1.12
CA GLN A 53 -27.24 8.91 1.12
C GLN A 53 -25.85 8.80 0.49
N PRO A 54 -25.64 9.39 -0.70
CA PRO A 54 -24.31 9.40 -1.30
C PRO A 54 -23.40 10.27 -0.43
N LEU A 55 -22.35 9.67 0.14
CA LEU A 55 -21.31 10.44 0.79
C LEU A 55 -20.50 11.21 -0.25
N PRO A 56 -20.15 12.48 0.03
CA PRO A 56 -19.27 13.24 -0.84
C PRO A 56 -17.89 12.59 -0.93
N LEU A 57 -17.26 12.73 -2.10
CA LEU A 57 -15.88 12.32 -2.29
C LEU A 57 -14.97 13.02 -1.27
N PRO A 58 -13.95 12.31 -0.74
CA PRO A 58 -13.02 12.93 0.17
C PRO A 58 -12.20 14.00 -0.56
N LEU A 59 -12.00 15.15 0.10
CA LEU A 59 -11.22 16.27 -0.44
C LEU A 59 -9.72 15.94 -0.55
N THR A 60 -9.28 15.02 0.30
CA THR A 60 -7.94 14.43 0.32
C THR A 60 -8.04 12.94 0.11
N TRP A 61 -7.30 12.43 -0.86
CA TRP A 61 -7.27 11.02 -1.19
C TRP A 61 -5.83 10.56 -1.35
N GLU A 62 -5.62 9.28 -1.13
CA GLU A 62 -4.29 8.67 -1.18
C GLU A 62 -4.20 7.88 -2.49
N GLN A 63 -3.17 8.13 -3.29
CA GLN A 63 -2.81 7.25 -4.39
C GLN A 63 -1.68 6.35 -3.95
N TRP A 64 -1.93 5.06 -4.04
CA TRP A 64 -0.95 4.01 -4.00
C TRP A 64 -0.09 4.10 -5.27
N THR A 65 1.19 4.41 -5.09
CA THR A 65 2.19 4.46 -6.17
C THR A 65 3.11 3.26 -6.08
N GLU A 66 3.41 2.65 -7.24
CA GLU A 66 4.44 1.62 -7.33
C GLU A 66 5.81 2.16 -6.88
N PRO A 67 6.68 1.28 -6.34
CA PRO A 67 8.05 1.69 -6.01
C PRO A 67 8.74 2.21 -7.28
N THR A 68 9.32 3.40 -7.18
CA THR A 68 10.14 4.00 -8.25
C THR A 68 11.38 3.16 -8.52
N ALA A 69 12.06 3.44 -9.64
CA ALA A 69 13.27 2.69 -10.02
C ALA A 69 14.38 2.75 -8.94
N GLU A 70 14.60 3.93 -8.34
CA GLU A 70 15.55 4.09 -7.23
C GLU A 70 15.16 3.24 -6.01
N GLU A 71 13.87 3.16 -5.71
CA GLU A 71 13.35 2.39 -4.59
C GLU A 71 13.42 0.89 -4.85
N ALA A 72 13.24 0.47 -6.11
CA ALA A 72 13.46 -0.90 -6.54
C ALA A 72 14.94 -1.33 -6.41
N GLU A 73 15.90 -0.43 -6.66
CA GLU A 73 17.33 -0.70 -6.43
C GLU A 73 17.65 -0.87 -4.93
N ILE A 74 17.08 -0.01 -4.08
CA ILE A 74 17.22 -0.15 -2.62
C ILE A 74 16.60 -1.46 -2.15
N MET A 75 15.40 -1.79 -2.62
CA MET A 75 14.73 -3.04 -2.32
C MET A 75 15.57 -4.26 -2.72
N ALA A 76 16.14 -4.25 -3.92
CA ALA A 76 17.03 -5.32 -4.40
C ALA A 76 18.27 -5.45 -3.51
N THR A 77 18.84 -4.33 -3.05
CA THR A 77 19.99 -4.31 -2.15
C THR A 77 19.70 -4.99 -0.80
N PHE A 78 18.49 -4.78 -0.26
CA PHE A 78 18.07 -5.40 1.01
C PHE A 78 17.38 -6.77 0.84
N GLY A 79 17.20 -7.26 -0.39
CA GLY A 79 16.45 -8.50 -0.66
C GLY A 79 14.95 -8.38 -0.33
N ILE A 80 14.39 -7.18 -0.43
CA ILE A 80 12.96 -6.92 -0.27
C ILE A 80 12.29 -7.14 -1.63
N SER A 81 11.22 -7.92 -1.67
CA SER A 81 10.41 -8.16 -2.87
C SER A 81 9.06 -7.47 -2.74
N TYR A 82 8.58 -6.84 -3.80
CA TYR A 82 7.25 -6.24 -3.86
C TYR A 82 6.31 -7.20 -4.60
N VAL A 83 5.25 -7.66 -3.93
CA VAL A 83 4.28 -8.63 -4.48
C VAL A 83 2.86 -8.19 -4.13
N ASN A 84 2.02 -7.95 -5.15
CA ASN A 84 0.59 -7.62 -5.02
C ASN A 84 0.29 -6.48 -4.04
N GLY A 85 1.07 -5.40 -4.04
CA GLY A 85 0.84 -4.27 -3.11
C GLY A 85 1.35 -4.49 -1.70
N SER A 86 2.18 -5.50 -1.46
CA SER A 86 2.82 -5.69 -0.18
C SER A 86 4.32 -5.95 -0.35
N TYR A 87 5.09 -5.40 0.57
CA TYR A 87 6.53 -5.58 0.65
C TYR A 87 6.81 -6.83 1.48
N ARG A 88 7.63 -7.72 0.95
CA ARG A 88 8.10 -8.91 1.63
C ARG A 88 9.58 -8.80 1.89
N PHE A 89 9.94 -8.90 3.16
CA PHE A 89 11.32 -9.06 3.59
C PHE A 89 11.43 -10.40 4.32
N ARG A 90 12.11 -11.37 3.68
CA ARG A 90 12.15 -12.76 4.14
C ARG A 90 10.74 -13.33 4.34
N GLU A 91 10.39 -13.74 5.56
CA GLU A 91 9.09 -14.31 5.93
C GLU A 91 8.07 -13.25 6.37
N PHE A 92 8.50 -11.99 6.51
CA PHE A 92 7.66 -10.92 7.01
C PHE A 92 7.02 -10.14 5.85
N ARG A 93 5.72 -9.88 5.99
CA ARG A 93 4.93 -9.03 5.09
C ARG A 93 4.72 -7.67 5.75
N TYR A 94 4.97 -6.63 4.97
CA TYR A 94 4.77 -5.25 5.36
C TYR A 94 3.88 -4.56 4.33
N ASP A 95 2.97 -3.72 4.81
CA ASP A 95 2.16 -2.86 3.96
C ASP A 95 2.95 -1.64 3.49
N HIS A 96 4.01 -1.27 4.21
CA HIS A 96 4.86 -0.10 3.92
C HIS A 96 6.34 -0.48 3.75
N LEU A 97 6.97 0.05 2.70
CA LEU A 97 8.41 -0.16 2.46
C LEU A 97 9.28 0.44 3.56
N GLU A 98 8.88 1.55 4.19
CA GLU A 98 9.65 2.15 5.29
C GLU A 98 9.78 1.19 6.47
N HIS A 99 8.70 0.47 6.81
CA HIS A 99 8.74 -0.52 7.88
C HIS A 99 9.66 -1.70 7.50
N ALA A 100 9.59 -2.16 6.25
CA ALA A 100 10.48 -3.22 5.76
C ALA A 100 11.95 -2.78 5.75
N LEU A 101 12.25 -1.54 5.35
CA LEU A 101 13.60 -0.97 5.33
C LEU A 101 14.15 -0.73 6.73
N SER A 102 13.37 -0.14 7.64
CA SER A 102 13.79 0.02 9.04
C SER A 102 14.14 -1.33 9.67
N TYR A 103 13.32 -2.35 9.41
CA TYR A 103 13.61 -3.69 9.91
C TYR A 103 14.84 -4.31 9.22
N ALA A 104 14.98 -4.17 7.90
CA ALA A 104 16.15 -4.67 7.17
C ALA A 104 17.46 -4.01 7.63
N HIS A 105 17.45 -2.70 7.89
CA HIS A 105 18.55 -1.96 8.50
C HIS A 105 18.88 -2.46 9.90
N GLN A 106 17.87 -2.74 10.72
CA GLN A 106 18.07 -3.26 12.06
C GLN A 106 18.66 -4.69 12.03
N VAL A 107 18.19 -5.54 11.11
CA VAL A 107 18.69 -6.91 10.94
C VAL A 107 20.11 -6.91 10.40
N SER A 108 20.45 -6.06 9.43
CA SER A 108 21.81 -5.97 8.90
C SER A 108 22.80 -5.45 9.95
N ALA A 109 22.43 -4.43 10.72
CA ALA A 109 23.23 -3.93 11.83
C ALA A 109 23.43 -5.01 12.93
N LYS A 110 22.38 -5.74 13.28
CA LYS A 110 22.43 -6.79 14.31
C LYS A 110 23.26 -7.99 13.86
N THR A 111 23.13 -8.38 12.59
CA THR A 111 23.96 -9.44 11.98
C THR A 111 25.44 -9.06 12.03
N SER A 112 25.80 -7.83 11.67
CA SER A 112 27.19 -7.35 11.74
C SER A 112 27.77 -7.36 13.16
N ILE A 113 26.96 -7.04 14.18
CA ILE A 113 27.39 -7.07 15.59
C ILE A 113 27.56 -8.52 16.09
N GLU A 114 26.62 -9.42 15.78
CA GLU A 114 26.73 -10.84 16.17
C GLU A 114 27.90 -11.54 15.47
N GLN A 115 28.17 -11.21 14.20
CA GLN A 115 29.33 -11.73 13.46
C GLN A 115 30.66 -11.24 14.05
N ALA A 116 30.75 -9.95 14.42
CA ALA A 116 31.94 -9.39 15.06
C ALA A 116 32.19 -9.98 16.47
N ALA A 117 31.12 -10.30 17.22
CA ALA A 117 31.22 -10.96 18.51
C ALA A 117 31.68 -12.43 18.40
N GLN A 118 31.27 -13.16 17.34
CA GLN A 118 31.66 -14.55 17.10
C GLN A 118 33.12 -14.70 16.65
N LEU A 119 33.67 -13.71 15.94
CA LEU A 119 35.09 -13.68 15.55
C LEU A 119 36.06 -13.36 16.71
N THR A 120 35.56 -12.90 17.86
CA THR A 120 36.39 -12.55 19.03
C THR A 120 36.35 -13.63 20.14
N SER A 121 35.60 -14.73 19.96
CA SER A 121 35.47 -15.83 20.93
C SER A 121 36.20 -17.12 20.53
N HIS A 122 37.16 -17.04 19.60
CA HIS A 122 38.03 -18.17 19.24
C HIS A 122 39.50 -17.75 19.32
N ASP A 123 39.98 -17.47 20.53
CA ASP A 123 41.39 -17.47 20.91
C ASP A 123 41.56 -18.37 22.14
#